data_AF-A0A966EIR3-F1
#
_entry.id   AF-A0A966EIR3-F1
#
_cell.length_a   1.000
_cell.length_b   1.000
_cell.length_c   1.000
_cell.angle_alpha   90.00
_cell.angle_beta   90.00
_cell.angle_gamma   90.00
#
_symmetry.space_group_name_H-M   'P 1'
#
loop_
_entity.id
_entity.type
_entity.pdbx_description
1 polymer ?
#
loop_
_entity_poly.entity_id
_entity_poly.type
_entity_poly.pdbx_seq_one_letter_code
_entity_poly.pdbx_strand_id
1 'polypeptide(L)'
;RLNPEIPSSWRSSVQDNGNPGSSDATSFEGKGQQAILSYALKELPFKKANSYGITQLEDSTDFVFFASIEANLSADDALYTIEFSSDLKQWNEGIFLGKIDPNSSGNTLSWQSKTLVNDQNSQQFARVKITIR
;
A
#
# COMPACT_ATOMS: atom_id res chain seq x y z
N ARG A 1 -3.30 9.51 16.05
CA ARG A 1 -2.66 8.77 17.18
C ARG A 1 -3.25 7.36 17.22
N LEU A 2 -2.40 6.33 17.20
CA LEU A 2 -2.82 4.92 17.20
C LEU A 2 -3.44 4.53 18.55
N ASN A 3 -4.45 3.65 18.54
CA ASN A 3 -5.12 3.15 19.74
C ASN A 3 -4.69 1.70 20.04
N PRO A 4 -4.03 1.42 21.18
CA PRO A 4 -3.58 0.06 21.51
C PRO A 4 -4.72 -0.94 21.74
N GLU A 5 -5.96 -0.49 21.96
CA GLU A 5 -7.12 -1.38 22.12
C GLU A 5 -7.70 -1.87 20.78
N ILE A 6 -7.24 -1.30 19.66
CA ILE A 6 -7.72 -1.65 18.32
C ILE A 6 -6.61 -2.42 17.60
N PRO A 7 -6.74 -3.75 17.36
CA PRO A 7 -5.71 -4.54 16.70
C PRO A 7 -5.30 -4.00 15.31
N SER A 8 -6.22 -3.38 14.57
CA SER A 8 -5.91 -2.74 13.29
C SER A 8 -5.11 -1.44 13.39
N SER A 9 -4.91 -0.93 14.61
CA SER A 9 -3.99 0.18 14.90
C SER A 9 -2.59 -0.30 15.30
N TRP A 10 -2.35 -1.62 15.37
CA TRP A 10 -1.05 -2.16 15.71
C TRP A 10 -0.18 -2.24 14.46
N ARG A 11 1.09 -1.86 14.60
CA ARG A 11 2.13 -2.08 13.59
C ARG A 11 3.39 -2.62 14.25
N SER A 12 4.24 -3.22 13.44
CA SER A 12 5.58 -3.59 13.88
C SER A 12 6.39 -2.35 14.25
N SER A 13 7.24 -2.48 15.28
CA SER A 13 8.26 -1.48 15.60
C SER A 13 9.29 -1.39 14.47
N VAL A 14 9.79 -0.19 14.19
CA VAL A 14 10.94 0.08 13.32
C VAL A 14 12.28 -0.04 14.05
N GLN A 15 12.25 -0.09 15.39
CA GLN A 15 13.43 -0.33 16.23
C GLN A 15 13.47 -1.79 16.69
N ASP A 16 14.66 -2.39 16.64
CA ASP A 16 14.92 -3.68 17.26
C ASP A 16 14.71 -3.58 18.78
N ASN A 17 14.00 -4.57 19.35
CA ASN A 17 13.58 -4.57 20.75
C ASN A 17 12.72 -3.35 21.16
N GLY A 18 11.86 -2.87 20.25
CA GLY A 18 10.92 -1.79 20.53
C GLY A 18 10.05 -2.08 21.75
N ASN A 19 9.90 -1.07 22.61
CA ASN A 19 9.12 -1.19 23.84
C ASN A 19 7.68 -0.69 23.64
N PRO A 20 6.66 -1.35 24.23
CA PRO A 20 5.25 -0.99 24.06
C PRO A 20 4.84 0.39 24.62
N GLY A 21 5.78 1.15 25.21
CA GLY A 21 5.54 2.49 25.78
C GLY A 21 6.24 3.65 25.06
N SER A 22 7.07 3.38 24.05
CA SER A 22 7.78 4.41 23.28
C SER A 22 7.25 4.49 21.86
N SER A 23 7.17 5.72 21.31
CA SER A 23 6.89 5.92 19.90
C SER A 23 8.20 5.93 19.11
N ASP A 24 8.22 5.17 18.02
CA ASP A 24 9.23 5.14 16.97
C ASP A 24 8.73 5.83 15.68
N ALA A 25 7.59 6.54 15.77
CA ALA A 25 7.04 7.33 14.69
C ALA A 25 7.84 8.62 14.45
N THR A 26 7.89 9.04 13.20
CA THR A 26 8.43 10.32 12.73
C THR A 26 7.27 11.22 12.31
N SER A 27 7.48 12.54 12.29
CA SER A 27 6.48 13.50 11.77
C SER A 27 6.85 13.95 10.36
N PHE A 28 5.84 14.27 9.54
CA PHE A 28 6.06 14.89 8.24
C PHE A 28 6.43 16.39 8.38
N GLU A 29 7.68 16.74 8.06
CA GLU A 29 8.19 18.13 8.11
C GLU A 29 8.40 18.75 6.71
N GLY A 30 8.05 18.02 5.66
CA GLY A 30 8.34 18.37 4.27
C GLY A 30 7.34 19.34 3.64
N LYS A 31 7.69 19.86 2.44
CA LYS A 31 6.77 20.64 1.60
C LYS A 31 6.67 20.02 0.21
N GLY A 32 5.43 19.91 -0.29
CA GLY A 32 5.15 19.43 -1.64
C GLY A 32 5.07 17.90 -1.77
N GLN A 33 4.69 17.46 -2.98
CA GLN A 33 4.32 16.08 -3.27
C GLN A 33 5.51 15.10 -3.16
N GLN A 34 6.69 15.51 -3.63
CA GLN A 34 7.89 14.66 -3.56
C GLN A 34 8.28 14.36 -2.11
N ALA A 35 8.13 15.33 -1.20
CA ALA A 35 8.44 15.12 0.20
C ALA A 35 7.49 14.11 0.85
N ILE A 36 6.20 14.13 0.48
CA ILE A 36 5.21 13.14 0.95
C ILE A 36 5.60 11.73 0.50
N LEU A 37 6.00 11.56 -0.76
CA LEU A 37 6.44 10.27 -1.29
C LEU A 37 7.66 9.73 -0.54
N SER A 38 8.69 10.57 -0.35
CA SER A 38 9.92 10.18 0.35
C SER A 38 9.69 9.89 1.84
N TYR A 39 8.72 10.57 2.45
CA TYR A 39 8.37 10.37 3.85
C TYR A 39 7.56 9.08 4.05
N ALA A 40 6.53 8.88 3.23
CA ALA A 40 5.55 7.82 3.43
C ALA A 40 5.98 6.46 2.84
N LEU A 41 6.96 6.42 1.92
CA LEU A 41 7.36 5.17 1.26
C LEU A 41 8.85 4.90 1.48
N LYS A 42 9.21 3.62 1.62
CA LYS A 42 10.61 3.18 1.61
C LYS A 42 11.25 3.30 0.22
N GLU A 43 10.47 3.06 -0.82
CA GLU A 43 10.88 3.16 -2.21
C GLU A 43 9.77 3.82 -3.04
N LEU A 44 10.12 4.35 -4.22
CA LEU A 44 9.11 4.83 -5.16
C LEU A 44 8.09 3.73 -5.48
N PRO A 45 6.80 4.08 -5.59
CA PRO A 45 5.75 3.11 -5.84
C PRO A 45 5.98 2.42 -7.18
N PHE A 46 5.64 1.14 -7.26
CA PHE A 46 5.70 0.35 -8.49
C PHE A 46 7.10 0.20 -9.12
N LYS A 47 8.17 0.44 -8.34
CA LYS A 47 9.56 0.30 -8.82
C LYS A 47 9.94 -1.15 -9.14
N LYS A 48 9.41 -2.12 -8.39
CA LYS A 48 9.70 -3.55 -8.57
C LYS A 48 8.68 -4.18 -9.51
N ALA A 49 9.11 -4.97 -10.48
CA ALA A 49 8.22 -5.58 -11.46
C ALA A 49 7.14 -6.50 -10.84
N ASN A 50 7.41 -7.08 -9.66
CA ASN A 50 6.46 -7.93 -8.94
C ASN A 50 5.52 -7.15 -7.99
N SER A 51 5.63 -5.82 -7.94
CA SER A 51 4.77 -4.99 -7.07
C SER A 51 3.41 -4.69 -7.69
N TYR A 52 3.15 -5.09 -8.93
CA TYR A 52 1.86 -4.98 -9.57
C TYR A 52 1.73 -6.05 -10.65
N GLY A 53 0.51 -6.37 -11.04
CA GLY A 53 0.28 -7.35 -12.10
C GLY A 53 -1.16 -7.81 -12.14
N ILE A 54 -1.50 -8.48 -13.23
CA ILE A 54 -2.79 -9.16 -13.34
C ILE A 54 -2.59 -10.57 -12.76
N THR A 55 -3.42 -10.94 -11.80
CA THR A 55 -3.43 -12.27 -11.19
C THR A 55 -4.81 -12.89 -11.33
N GLN A 56 -4.84 -14.21 -11.45
CA GLN A 56 -6.08 -14.96 -11.36
C GLN A 56 -6.52 -15.03 -9.90
N LEU A 57 -7.81 -14.91 -9.64
CA LEU A 57 -8.37 -15.18 -8.32
C LEU A 57 -8.33 -16.69 -8.04
N GLU A 58 -7.99 -17.06 -6.81
CA GLU A 58 -7.99 -18.45 -6.38
C GLU A 58 -9.38 -19.07 -6.60
N ASP A 59 -9.42 -20.28 -7.15
CA ASP A 59 -10.65 -21.00 -7.50
C ASP A 59 -11.61 -20.28 -8.47
N SER A 60 -11.15 -19.28 -9.22
CA SER A 60 -11.96 -18.57 -10.23
C SER A 60 -11.26 -18.49 -11.59
N THR A 61 -12.03 -18.36 -12.66
CA THR A 61 -11.52 -17.99 -14.00
C THR A 61 -11.28 -16.48 -14.15
N ASP A 62 -11.65 -15.70 -13.14
CA ASP A 62 -11.59 -14.26 -13.18
C ASP A 62 -10.20 -13.74 -12.85
N PHE A 63 -9.82 -12.65 -13.52
CA PHE A 63 -8.57 -11.95 -13.27
C PHE A 63 -8.83 -10.64 -12.53
N VAL A 64 -7.91 -10.27 -11.65
CA VAL A 64 -7.86 -8.98 -10.98
C VAL A 64 -6.51 -8.34 -11.17
N PHE A 65 -6.47 -7.01 -11.14
CA PHE A 65 -5.23 -6.27 -11.14
C PHE A 65 -4.85 -5.96 -9.70
N PHE A 66 -3.67 -6.40 -9.27
CA PHE A 66 -3.13 -6.09 -7.95
C PHE A 66 -2.00 -5.06 -8.05
N ALA A 67 -1.83 -4.32 -6.97
CA ALA A 67 -0.69 -3.44 -6.80
C ALA A 67 -0.30 -3.31 -5.32
N SER A 68 0.98 -3.16 -5.08
CA SER A 68 1.63 -3.19 -3.78
C SER A 68 2.64 -2.05 -3.66
N ILE A 69 2.79 -1.54 -2.44
CA ILE A 69 3.78 -0.51 -2.09
C ILE A 69 4.54 -0.91 -0.84
N GLU A 70 5.74 -0.34 -0.69
CA GLU A 70 6.55 -0.50 0.52
C GLU A 70 6.39 0.74 1.42
N ALA A 71 5.53 0.63 2.42
CA ALA A 71 5.27 1.72 3.36
C ALA A 71 6.48 1.97 4.27
N ASN A 72 6.74 3.23 4.56
CA ASN A 72 7.59 3.61 5.68
C ASN A 72 6.80 3.47 6.98
N LEU A 73 7.12 2.46 7.79
CA LEU A 73 6.42 2.21 9.05
C LEU A 73 6.59 3.34 10.07
N SER A 74 7.62 4.18 9.97
CA SER A 74 7.76 5.33 10.88
C SER A 74 6.78 6.46 10.56
N ALA A 75 6.19 6.47 9.36
CA ALA A 75 5.18 7.44 8.92
C ALA A 75 3.77 6.97 9.31
N ASP A 76 3.46 6.96 10.60
CA ASP A 76 2.19 6.42 11.12
C ASP A 76 0.97 7.35 10.91
N ASP A 77 1.22 8.60 10.53
CA ASP A 77 0.25 9.60 10.10
C ASP A 77 -0.08 9.52 8.60
N ALA A 78 0.66 8.71 7.83
CA ALA A 78 0.41 8.50 6.41
C ALA A 78 -0.72 7.50 6.16
N LEU A 79 -1.62 7.87 5.27
CA LEU A 79 -2.70 7.02 4.75
C LEU A 79 -2.46 6.70 3.30
N TYR A 80 -2.72 5.44 2.94
CA TYR A 80 -2.49 4.91 1.61
C TYR A 80 -3.79 4.38 1.02
N THR A 81 -4.02 4.72 -0.24
CA THR A 81 -5.04 4.12 -1.08
C THR A 81 -4.45 3.88 -2.46
N ILE A 82 -4.85 2.81 -3.12
CA ILE A 82 -4.53 2.58 -4.54
C ILE A 82 -5.83 2.68 -5.33
N GLU A 83 -5.78 3.40 -6.44
CA GLU A 83 -6.85 3.47 -7.41
C GLU A 83 -6.43 2.78 -8.70
N PHE A 84 -7.38 2.09 -9.33
CA PHE A 84 -7.18 1.32 -10.55
C PHE A 84 -8.03 1.88 -11.68
N SER A 85 -7.50 1.75 -12.90
CA SER A 85 -8.16 2.19 -14.13
C SER A 85 -7.76 1.32 -15.31
N SER A 86 -8.69 1.11 -16.24
CA SER A 86 -8.41 0.50 -17.54
C SER A 86 -8.25 1.53 -18.67
N ASP A 87 -8.54 2.81 -18.42
CA ASP A 87 -8.65 3.83 -19.46
C ASP A 87 -8.02 5.19 -19.11
N LEU A 88 -7.39 5.31 -17.93
CA LEU A 88 -6.83 6.54 -17.33
C LEU A 88 -7.86 7.65 -17.03
N LYS A 89 -9.16 7.43 -17.30
CA LYS A 89 -10.23 8.42 -17.10
C LYS A 89 -11.04 8.09 -15.87
N GLN A 90 -11.49 6.84 -15.75
CA GLN A 90 -12.25 6.36 -14.62
C GLN A 90 -11.32 5.65 -13.63
N TRP A 91 -11.32 6.12 -12.39
CA TRP A 91 -10.48 5.60 -11.32
C TRP A 91 -11.36 5.02 -10.22
N ASN A 92 -11.11 3.78 -9.84
CA ASN A 92 -11.84 3.10 -8.78
C ASN A 92 -10.88 2.75 -7.65
N GLU A 93 -11.25 3.10 -6.42
CA GLU A 93 -10.49 2.71 -5.24
C GLU A 93 -10.46 1.18 -5.09
N GLY A 94 -9.26 0.65 -4.90
CA GLY A 94 -8.99 -0.77 -4.72
C GLY A 94 -9.48 -1.34 -3.40
N ILE A 95 -9.61 -2.66 -3.35
CA ILE A 95 -9.89 -3.41 -2.13
C ILE A 95 -8.55 -3.63 -1.43
N PHE A 96 -8.43 -3.18 -0.18
CA PHE A 96 -7.24 -3.42 0.63
C PHE A 96 -7.14 -4.90 1.01
N LEU A 97 -5.99 -5.51 0.71
CA LEU A 97 -5.71 -6.93 0.98
C LEU A 97 -4.80 -7.14 2.19
N GLY A 98 -4.28 -6.07 2.79
CA GLY A 98 -3.33 -6.18 3.89
C GLY A 98 -1.91 -6.46 3.40
N LYS A 99 -1.17 -7.24 4.19
CA LYS A 99 0.21 -7.66 3.90
C LYS A 99 0.13 -9.03 3.22
N ILE A 100 0.27 -9.09 1.90
CA ILE A 100 0.12 -10.36 1.15
C ILE A 100 1.37 -11.23 1.25
N ASP A 101 2.54 -10.66 1.57
CA ASP A 101 3.78 -11.42 1.63
C ASP A 101 4.18 -11.70 3.10
N PRO A 102 4.03 -12.95 3.59
CA PRO A 102 4.45 -13.36 4.93
C PRO A 102 5.97 -13.35 5.11
N ASN A 103 6.74 -13.33 4.01
CA ASN A 103 8.20 -13.17 4.03
C ASN A 103 8.63 -11.70 3.84
N SER A 104 7.69 -10.78 3.60
CA SER A 104 8.02 -9.37 3.54
C SER A 104 8.36 -8.85 4.94
N SER A 105 9.15 -7.79 4.97
CA SER A 105 9.55 -7.07 6.20
C SER A 105 8.38 -6.46 7.00
N GLY A 106 7.14 -6.79 6.69
CA GLY A 106 5.93 -6.27 7.34
C GLY A 106 5.52 -4.89 6.83
N ASN A 107 6.15 -4.39 5.78
CA ASN A 107 5.97 -3.04 5.24
C ASN A 107 5.18 -3.02 3.92
N THR A 108 5.00 -4.19 3.31
CA THR A 108 4.31 -4.30 2.03
C THR A 108 2.80 -4.21 2.27
N LEU A 109 2.18 -3.22 1.65
CA LEU A 109 0.73 -3.04 1.64
C LEU A 109 0.22 -3.31 0.23
N SER A 110 -0.89 -4.06 0.11
CA SER A 110 -1.41 -4.50 -1.18
C SER A 110 -2.90 -4.21 -1.34
N TRP A 111 -3.28 -3.95 -2.59
CA TRP A 111 -4.66 -3.73 -3.01
C TRP A 111 -4.95 -4.51 -4.30
N GLN A 112 -6.22 -4.81 -4.54
CA GLN A 112 -6.71 -5.35 -5.80
C GLN A 112 -7.84 -4.50 -6.40
N SER A 113 -8.01 -4.59 -7.72
CA SER A 113 -9.13 -3.98 -8.42
C SER A 113 -10.46 -4.58 -7.99
N LYS A 114 -11.50 -3.73 -7.91
CA LYS A 114 -12.90 -4.18 -7.73
C LYS A 114 -13.47 -4.76 -9.02
N THR A 115 -13.09 -4.15 -10.14
CA THR A 115 -13.50 -4.59 -11.47
C THR A 115 -12.59 -5.74 -11.90
N LEU A 116 -13.22 -6.77 -12.47
CA LEU A 116 -12.51 -7.86 -13.11
C LEU A 116 -11.77 -7.37 -14.35
N VAL A 117 -10.69 -8.06 -14.68
CA VAL A 117 -9.88 -7.83 -15.87
C VAL A 117 -10.22 -8.92 -16.89
N ASN A 118 -10.43 -8.53 -18.15
CA ASN A 118 -10.91 -9.44 -19.18
C ASN A 118 -9.90 -10.54 -19.54
N ASP A 119 -8.60 -10.24 -19.48
CA ASP A 119 -7.51 -11.20 -19.72
C ASP A 119 -6.17 -10.71 -19.09
N GLN A 120 -5.15 -11.57 -19.08
CA GLN A 120 -3.82 -11.26 -18.52
C GLN A 120 -3.01 -10.23 -19.33
N ASN A 121 -3.43 -9.87 -20.54
CA ASN A 121 -2.70 -8.96 -21.42
C ASN A 121 -3.37 -7.57 -21.52
N SER A 122 -4.48 -7.39 -20.81
CA SER A 122 -5.25 -6.16 -20.80
C SER A 122 -4.42 -5.02 -20.20
N GLN A 123 -4.43 -3.86 -20.85
CA GLN A 123 -3.74 -2.70 -20.31
C GLN A 123 -4.45 -2.21 -19.05
N GLN A 124 -3.71 -2.14 -17.94
CA GLN A 124 -4.20 -1.69 -16.65
C GLN A 124 -3.28 -0.62 -16.06
N PHE A 125 -3.87 0.29 -15.29
CA PHE A 125 -3.18 1.40 -14.66
C PHE A 125 -3.50 1.43 -13.17
N ALA A 126 -2.48 1.72 -12.36
CA ALA A 126 -2.59 1.94 -10.93
C ALA A 126 -1.99 3.29 -10.57
N ARG A 127 -2.57 3.97 -9.59
CA ARG A 127 -1.94 5.13 -8.95
C ARG A 127 -2.07 5.00 -7.44
N VAL A 128 -1.04 5.45 -6.74
CA VAL A 128 -1.06 5.56 -5.29
C VAL A 128 -1.51 6.96 -4.89
N LYS A 129 -2.38 7.03 -3.90
CA LYS A 129 -2.77 8.27 -3.24
C LYS A 129 -2.34 8.19 -1.78
N ILE A 130 -1.57 9.20 -1.37
CA ILE A 130 -1.04 9.33 -0.01
C ILE A 130 -1.59 10.61 0.59
N THR A 131 -2.03 10.54 1.85
CA THR A 131 -2.48 11.70 2.62
C THR A 131 -1.85 11.65 4.01
N ILE A 132 -1.41 12.79 4.51
CA ILE A 132 -0.85 12.92 5.87
C ILE A 132 -1.95 13.48 6.79
N ARG A 133 -2.09 12.91 7.99
CA ARG A 133 -3.11 13.29 8.98
C ARG A 133 -2.60 14.30 10.00
#